data_AF-A0A3E0P9P9-F1
#
_entry.id   AF-A0A3E0P9P9-F1
#
_cell.length_a   1.000
_cell.length_b   1.000
_cell.length_c   1.000
_cell.angle_alpha   90.00
_cell.angle_beta   90.00
_cell.angle_gamma   90.00
#
_symmetry.space_group_name_H-M   'P 1'
#
loop_
_entity.id
_entity.type
_entity.pdbx_description
1 polymer ?
#
loop_
_entity_poly.entity_id
_entity_poly.type
_entity_poly.pdbx_seq_one_letter_code
_entity_poly.pdbx_strand_id
1 'polypeptide(L)' 'MSELLGIDDLLPELIIGLGLALLIGNGLAWWKNRRGETPEGVEEATYRPGRVAFLMVVGVLMTVWGVVSLVS' A
#
# COMPACT_ATOMS: atom_id res chain seq x y z
N MET A 1 30.50 5.01 0.76
CA MET A 1 29.88 4.71 2.08
C MET A 1 28.37 4.55 1.92
N SER A 2 27.69 5.46 1.21
CA SER A 2 26.27 5.36 0.80
C SER A 2 25.99 4.13 -0.08
N GLU A 3 26.79 3.91 -1.12
CA GLU A 3 26.76 2.71 -1.98
C GLU A 3 27.02 1.40 -1.22
N LEU A 4 27.89 1.44 -0.19
CA LEU A 4 28.25 0.27 0.63
C LEU A 4 27.13 -0.13 1.61
N LEU A 5 26.25 0.81 1.95
CA LEU A 5 25.11 0.64 2.84
C LEU A 5 23.78 0.53 2.08
N GLY A 6 23.80 0.55 0.73
CA GLY A 6 22.60 0.47 -0.12
C GLY A 6 21.60 1.62 0.10
N ILE A 7 22.05 2.77 0.62
CA ILE A 7 21.15 3.84 1.07
C ILE A 7 20.42 4.49 -0.12
N ASP A 8 21.04 4.49 -1.29
CA ASP A 8 20.49 5.09 -2.51
C ASP A 8 19.26 4.32 -3.00
N ASP A 9 19.24 2.99 -2.83
CA ASP A 9 18.12 2.11 -3.17
C ASP A 9 17.12 1.92 -2.01
N LEU A 10 17.57 2.14 -0.77
CA LEU A 10 16.77 1.93 0.44
C LEU A 10 15.48 2.75 0.44
N LEU A 11 15.55 4.03 0.04
CA LEU A 11 14.36 4.89 0.04
C LEU A 11 13.32 4.42 -1.01
N PRO A 12 13.69 4.19 -2.28
CA PRO A 12 12.81 3.55 -3.26
C PRO A 12 12.21 2.23 -2.77
N GLU A 13 13.01 1.32 -2.20
CA GLU A 13 12.53 0.03 -1.68
C GLU A 13 11.48 0.19 -0.57
N LEU A 14 11.72 1.10 0.38
CA LEU A 14 10.75 1.41 1.45
C LEU A 14 9.45 1.98 0.88
N ILE A 15 9.53 2.85 -0.12
CA ILE A 15 8.37 3.44 -0.78
C ILE A 15 7.58 2.39 -1.56
N ILE A 16 8.26 1.45 -2.24
CA ILE A 16 7.61 0.29 -2.86
C ILE A 16 6.90 -0.55 -1.81
N GLY A 17 7.58 -0.90 -0.72
CA GLY A 17 7.01 -1.69 0.38
C GLY A 17 5.76 -1.06 0.96
N LEU A 18 5.78 0.26 1.19
CA LEU A 18 4.63 1.01 1.67
C LEU A 18 3.49 1.07 0.63
N GLY A 19 3.82 1.28 -0.65
CA GLY A 19 2.84 1.24 -1.74
C GLY A 19 2.14 -0.11 -1.84
N LEU A 20 2.90 -1.21 -1.76
CA LEU A 20 2.36 -2.57 -1.75
C LEU A 20 1.51 -2.85 -0.51
N ALA A 21 1.94 -2.38 0.68
CA ALA A 21 1.15 -2.51 1.90
C ALA A 21 -0.21 -1.80 1.77
N LEU A 22 -0.24 -0.60 1.18
CA LEU A 22 -1.48 0.11 0.89
C LEU A 22 -2.36 -0.68 -0.08
N LEU A 23 -1.80 -1.20 -1.17
CA LEU A 23 -2.55 -1.95 -2.18
C LEU A 23 -3.14 -3.25 -1.62
N ILE A 24 -2.32 -4.03 -0.92
CA ILE A 24 -2.74 -5.34 -0.38
C ILE A 24 -3.73 -5.14 0.77
N GLY A 25 -3.44 -4.24 1.72
CA GLY A 25 -4.31 -4.00 2.87
C GLY A 25 -5.68 -3.47 2.45
N ASN A 26 -5.73 -2.48 1.56
CA ASN A 26 -6.99 -1.92 1.07
C ASN A 26 -7.71 -2.85 0.10
N GLY A 27 -6.97 -3.60 -0.73
CA GLY A 27 -7.54 -4.63 -1.61
C GLY A 27 -8.21 -5.75 -0.83
N LEU A 28 -7.56 -6.25 0.24
CA LEU A 28 -8.16 -7.23 1.15
C LEU A 28 -9.39 -6.66 1.86
N ALA A 29 -9.35 -5.41 2.32
CA ALA A 29 -10.50 -4.77 2.94
C ALA A 29 -11.68 -4.64 1.98
N TRP A 30 -11.45 -4.27 0.72
CA TRP A 30 -12.48 -4.23 -0.32
C TRP A 30 -13.05 -5.62 -0.63
N TRP A 31 -12.19 -6.63 -0.76
CA TRP A 31 -12.61 -8.01 -1.04
C TRP A 31 -13.48 -8.58 0.08
N LYS A 32 -13.06 -8.44 1.34
CA LYS A 32 -13.84 -8.87 2.52
C LYS A 32 -15.18 -8.14 2.61
N ASN A 33 -15.17 -6.81 2.44
CA ASN A 33 -16.40 -6.04 2.42
C ASN A 33 -17.36 -6.50 1.31
N ARG A 34 -16.84 -6.86 0.12
CA ARG A 34 -17.65 -7.39 -0.98
C ARG A 34 -18.26 -8.77 -0.68
N ARG A 35 -17.67 -9.52 0.25
CA ARG A 35 -18.21 -10.79 0.78
C ARG A 35 -19.17 -10.58 1.97
N GLY A 36 -19.38 -9.34 2.40
CA GLY A 36 -20.16 -9.02 3.60
C GLY A 36 -19.44 -9.34 4.91
N GLU A 37 -18.13 -9.60 4.86
CA GLU A 37 -17.32 -9.88 6.04
C GLU A 37 -16.87 -8.56 6.69
N THR A 38 -17.08 -8.45 8.00
CA THR A 38 -16.57 -7.34 8.82
C THR A 38 -15.35 -7.80 9.63
N PRO A 39 -14.44 -6.88 10.02
CA PRO A 39 -13.34 -7.20 10.94
C PRO A 39 -13.87 -7.78 12.25
N GLU A 40 -13.27 -8.88 12.71
CA GLU A 40 -13.59 -9.47 14.02
C GLU A 40 -13.08 -8.57 15.14
N GLY A 41 -13.84 -8.48 16.25
CA GLY A 41 -13.46 -7.70 17.43
C GLY A 41 -13.59 -6.17 17.28
N VAL A 42 -14.22 -5.68 16.20
CA VAL A 42 -14.51 -4.25 16.01
C VAL A 42 -16.02 -4.04 16.04
N GLU A 43 -16.52 -3.44 17.12
CA GLU A 43 -17.90 -2.95 17.18
C GLU A 43 -18.05 -1.77 16.19
N GLU A 44 -19.16 -1.75 15.45
CA GLU A 44 -19.48 -0.70 14.45
C GLU A 44 -18.50 -0.54 13.28
N ALA A 45 -17.96 -1.65 12.77
CA ALA A 45 -17.08 -1.62 11.60
C ALA A 45 -17.73 -0.95 10.37
N THR A 46 -17.28 0.26 10.05
CA THR A 46 -17.79 1.04 8.90
C THR A 46 -16.83 0.99 7.73
N TYR A 47 -17.27 0.42 6.61
CA TYR A 47 -16.52 0.44 5.36
C TYR A 47 -16.62 1.81 4.68
N ARG A 48 -15.47 2.42 4.35
CA ARG A 48 -15.38 3.73 3.69
C ARG A 48 -14.84 3.57 2.26
N PRO A 49 -15.69 3.40 1.23
CA PRO A 49 -15.25 3.11 -0.13
C PRO A 49 -14.34 4.20 -0.72
N GLY A 50 -14.65 5.48 -0.47
CA GLY A 50 -13.85 6.59 -0.97
C GLY A 50 -12.41 6.59 -0.42
N ARG A 51 -12.23 6.28 0.87
CA ARG A 51 -10.90 6.17 1.49
C ARG A 51 -10.10 5.02 0.87
N VAL A 52 -10.74 3.87 0.69
CA VAL A 52 -10.11 2.69 0.10
C VAL A 52 -9.66 2.98 -1.32
N ALA A 53 -10.52 3.56 -2.17
CA ALA A 53 -10.16 3.94 -3.54
C ALA A 53 -8.99 4.92 -3.58
N PHE A 54 -9.01 5.96 -2.74
CA PHE A 54 -7.91 6.92 -2.64
C PHE A 54 -6.58 6.25 -2.26
N LEU A 55 -6.59 5.43 -1.21
CA LEU A 55 -5.37 4.74 -0.75
C LEU A 55 -4.84 3.72 -1.76
N MET A 56 -5.72 3.08 -2.55
CA MET A 56 -5.32 2.23 -3.67
C MET A 56 -4.58 3.06 -4.73
N VAL A 57 -5.11 4.22 -5.13
CA VAL A 57 -4.44 5.10 -6.11
C VAL A 57 -3.08 5.57 -5.58
N VAL A 58 -3.00 6.02 -4.33
CA VAL A 58 -1.74 6.41 -3.69
C VAL A 58 -0.75 5.24 -3.69
N GLY A 59 -1.20 4.04 -3.32
CA GLY A 59 -0.38 2.84 -3.35
C GLY A 59 0.20 2.54 -4.74
N VAL A 60 -0.62 2.63 -5.79
CA VAL A 60 -0.15 2.46 -7.19
C VAL A 60 0.92 3.51 -7.53
N LEU A 61 0.66 4.78 -7.25
CA LEU A 61 1.61 5.85 -7.54
C LEU A 61 2.96 5.64 -6.84
N MET A 62 2.93 5.26 -5.57
CA MET A 62 4.14 4.98 -4.79
C MET A 62 4.91 3.78 -5.32
N THR A 63 4.23 2.66 -5.58
CA THR A 63 4.87 1.45 -6.12
C THR A 63 5.46 1.72 -7.50
N VAL A 64 4.73 2.39 -8.40
CA VAL A 64 5.24 2.73 -9.74
C VAL A 64 6.43 3.66 -9.65
N TRP A 65 6.35 4.73 -8.86
CA TRP A 65 7.45 5.67 -8.70
C TRP A 65 8.70 4.99 -8.12
N GLY A 66 8.54 4.16 -7.09
CA GLY A 66 9.66 3.46 -6.47
C GLY A 66 10.30 2.46 -7.43
N VAL A 67 9.50 1.70 -8.19
CA VAL A 67 10.02 0.77 -9.21
C VAL A 67 10.75 1.52 -10.31
N VAL A 68 10.20 2.64 -10.80
CA VAL A 68 10.89 3.47 -11.81
C VAL A 68 12.22 3.97 -11.25
N SER A 69 12.23 4.44 -10.01
CA SER A 69 13.44 4.98 -9.36
C SER A 69 14.55 3.94 -9.17
N LEU A 70 14.21 2.66 -9.00
CA LEU A 70 15.20 1.57 -8.91
C LEU A 70 15.77 1.16 -10.27
N VAL A 71 15.05 1.44 -11.37
CA VAL A 71 15.42 1.00 -12.72
C VAL A 71 16.05 2.14 -13.55
N SER A 72 15.83 3.39 -13.14
CA SER A 72 16.37 4.61 -13.78
C SER A 72 17.71 5.03 -13.22
#